data_AF-A0A3R7M469-F1
#
_entry.id   AF-A0A3R7M469-F1
#
_cell.length_a   1.000
_cell.length_b   1.000
_cell.length_c   1.000
_cell.angle_alpha   90.00
_cell.angle_beta   90.00
_cell.angle_gamma   90.00
#
_symmetry.space_group_name_H-M   'P 1'
#
loop_
_entity.id
_entity.type
_entity.pdbx_description
1 polymer ?
#
loop_
_entity_poly.entity_id
_entity_poly.type
_entity_poly.pdbx_seq_one_letter_code
_entity_poly.pdbx_strand_id
1 'polypeptide(L)'
;MLQRSFLRGMWLGGTASIAALGHDTRPSTGKYINVLPPTDIAKSIAAGAMPPEANVAAVRPVPGMYYGRWNRALRSEVYDELLKLPLRYKLHDFSKICPQPSSSSSLSSPQQPYRKVGVIGRESAVGYNPPLGPADPLDTIPFFVHRNSNGFLPGKVYSMNARNLMPAFFLRIQQVEGDVFRFEEELLKIFPTKKIFVRSHSIYVYNVGMDGRMILHHWLLGLGF
;
A
#
# COMPACT_ATOMS: atom_id res chain seq x y z
N MET A 1 -54.67 -41.72 -10.02
CA MET A 1 -55.14 -40.55 -10.80
C MET A 1 -55.38 -39.38 -9.84
N LEU A 2 -54.68 -38.26 -10.08
CA LEU A 2 -55.06 -36.88 -9.74
C LEU A 2 -55.11 -36.40 -8.26
N GLN A 3 -53.96 -36.39 -7.57
CA GLN A 3 -53.66 -35.36 -6.54
C GLN A 3 -53.34 -34.01 -7.22
N ARG A 4 -54.33 -33.32 -7.80
CA ARG A 4 -54.08 -32.04 -8.53
C ARG A 4 -54.94 -30.84 -8.13
N SER A 5 -55.75 -30.89 -7.08
CA SER A 5 -56.78 -29.85 -6.86
C SER A 5 -56.59 -28.90 -5.66
N PHE A 6 -55.61 -29.05 -4.78
CA PHE A 6 -55.51 -28.20 -3.57
C PHE A 6 -54.76 -26.86 -3.73
N LEU A 7 -54.18 -26.56 -4.90
CA LEU A 7 -53.42 -25.31 -5.12
C LEU A 7 -54.23 -24.16 -5.73
N ARG A 8 -55.52 -24.38 -6.09
CA ARG A 8 -56.38 -23.32 -6.64
C ARG A 8 -57.20 -22.66 -5.52
N GLY A 9 -56.60 -21.71 -4.81
CA GLY A 9 -57.34 -20.91 -3.81
C GLY A 9 -56.51 -20.17 -2.77
N MET A 10 -55.18 -20.25 -2.81
CA MET A 10 -54.35 -19.53 -1.84
C MET A 10 -54.19 -18.07 -2.26
N TRP A 11 -54.67 -17.15 -1.43
CA TRP A 11 -54.41 -15.71 -1.60
C TRP A 11 -52.97 -15.40 -1.19
N LEU A 12 -52.17 -14.92 -2.13
CA LEU A 12 -50.79 -14.51 -1.92
C LEU A 12 -50.76 -12.98 -1.78
N GLY A 13 -50.31 -12.47 -0.64
CA GLY A 13 -50.33 -11.04 -0.39
C GLY A 13 -49.59 -10.65 0.88
N GLY A 14 -49.74 -9.40 1.28
CA GLY A 14 -49.10 -8.85 2.48
C GLY A 14 -48.54 -7.45 2.25
N THR A 15 -48.19 -6.77 3.34
CA THR A 15 -47.70 -5.39 3.29
C THR A 15 -46.21 -5.27 2.92
N ALA A 16 -45.47 -6.38 2.87
CA ALA A 16 -44.05 -6.40 2.51
C ALA A 16 -43.76 -5.98 1.04
N SER A 17 -44.77 -5.98 0.18
CA SER A 17 -44.67 -5.48 -1.20
C SER A 17 -44.54 -3.96 -1.27
N ILE A 18 -44.97 -3.23 -0.23
CA ILE A 18 -44.87 -1.78 -0.13
C ILE A 18 -43.52 -1.43 0.51
N ALA A 19 -42.76 -0.52 -0.10
CA ALA A 19 -41.47 -0.10 0.42
C ALA A 19 -41.60 0.62 1.78
N ALA A 20 -40.72 0.30 2.72
CA ALA A 20 -40.50 1.09 3.94
C ALA A 20 -39.08 1.65 3.91
N LEU A 21 -38.94 2.92 4.27
CA LEU A 21 -37.66 3.63 4.28
C LEU A 21 -37.21 3.84 5.72
N GLY A 22 -36.00 3.39 6.05
CA GLY A 22 -35.44 3.51 7.40
C GLY A 22 -36.07 2.51 8.38
N HIS A 23 -37.08 2.96 9.14
CA HIS A 23 -37.73 2.16 10.18
C HIS A 23 -39.16 1.78 9.79
N ASP A 24 -39.46 0.47 9.81
CA ASP A 24 -40.78 -0.04 9.44
C ASP A 24 -41.75 -0.09 10.62
N THR A 25 -42.69 0.86 10.69
CA THR A 25 -43.70 1.01 11.74
C THR A 25 -44.98 0.18 11.50
N ARG A 26 -45.06 -0.57 10.40
CA ARG A 26 -46.26 -1.34 10.03
C ARG A 26 -46.42 -2.59 10.91
N PRO A 27 -47.67 -3.10 11.09
CA PRO A 27 -47.93 -4.32 11.85
C PRO A 27 -47.09 -5.50 11.36
N SER A 28 -46.39 -6.17 12.27
CA SER A 28 -45.51 -7.32 11.96
C SER A 28 -46.27 -8.56 11.48
N THR A 29 -47.52 -8.73 11.90
CA THR A 29 -48.37 -9.91 11.64
C THR A 29 -48.92 -9.99 10.21
N GLY A 30 -48.96 -8.88 9.46
CA GLY A 30 -49.51 -8.81 8.10
C GLY A 30 -48.48 -8.71 6.98
N LYS A 31 -47.19 -8.87 7.28
CA LYS A 31 -46.10 -8.60 6.33
C LYS A 31 -46.05 -9.62 5.19
N TYR A 32 -46.22 -10.90 5.50
CA TYR A 32 -46.20 -11.99 4.53
C TYR A 32 -47.42 -12.90 4.75
N ILE A 33 -48.30 -13.01 3.77
CA ILE A 33 -49.50 -13.86 3.84
C ILE A 33 -49.41 -14.90 2.73
N ASN A 34 -49.27 -16.17 3.13
CA ASN A 34 -49.02 -17.32 2.25
C ASN A 34 -47.76 -17.19 1.35
N VAL A 35 -46.83 -16.32 1.72
CA VAL A 35 -45.53 -16.12 1.05
C VAL A 35 -44.42 -16.38 2.04
N LEU A 36 -43.33 -17.01 1.60
CA LEU A 36 -42.16 -17.30 2.46
C LEU A 36 -41.44 -16.00 2.82
N PRO A 37 -41.27 -15.67 4.12
CA PRO A 37 -40.50 -14.52 4.53
C PRO A 37 -39.00 -14.73 4.26
N PRO A 38 -38.22 -13.66 4.06
CA PRO A 38 -36.79 -13.76 3.79
C PRO A 38 -36.00 -14.43 4.93
N THR A 39 -36.52 -14.40 6.16
CA THR A 39 -35.96 -15.10 7.32
C THR A 39 -36.02 -16.61 7.20
N ASP A 40 -37.06 -17.15 6.56
CA ASP A 40 -37.21 -18.60 6.39
C ASP A 40 -36.38 -19.08 5.20
N ILE A 41 -36.24 -18.25 4.17
CA ILE A 41 -35.30 -18.48 3.07
C ILE A 41 -33.86 -18.50 3.61
N ALA A 42 -33.47 -17.54 4.44
CA ALA A 42 -32.15 -17.49 5.07
C ALA A 42 -31.88 -18.67 6.02
N LYS A 43 -32.90 -19.22 6.69
CA LYS A 43 -32.78 -20.44 7.51
C LYS A 43 -32.73 -21.72 6.68
N SER A 44 -33.40 -21.75 5.53
CA SER A 44 -33.46 -22.90 4.61
C SER A 44 -32.22 -23.04 3.71
N ILE A 45 -31.53 -21.93 3.41
CA ILE A 45 -30.19 -21.93 2.82
C ILE A 45 -29.23 -22.43 3.91
N ALA A 46 -28.95 -23.73 3.90
CA ALA A 46 -28.06 -24.38 4.84
C ALA A 46 -26.81 -23.52 5.12
N ALA A 47 -26.67 -23.09 6.38
CA ALA A 47 -25.75 -22.05 6.86
C ALA A 47 -24.25 -22.38 6.76
N GLY A 48 -23.84 -23.32 5.90
CA GLY A 48 -22.48 -23.87 5.85
C GLY A 48 -21.59 -23.37 4.70
N ALA A 49 -22.08 -22.50 3.80
CA ALA A 49 -21.38 -22.27 2.53
C ALA A 49 -21.20 -20.80 2.09
N MET A 50 -21.62 -19.81 2.88
CA MET A 50 -21.32 -18.41 2.50
C MET A 50 -19.88 -18.08 2.87
N PRO A 51 -18.99 -17.87 1.88
CA PRO A 51 -17.61 -17.53 2.17
C PRO A 51 -17.54 -16.08 2.69
N PRO A 52 -16.56 -15.74 3.55
CA PRO A 52 -16.41 -14.37 4.07
C PRO A 52 -16.23 -13.32 2.95
N GLU A 53 -15.80 -13.72 1.76
CA GLU A 53 -15.71 -12.89 0.54
C GLU A 53 -17.07 -12.42 0.00
N ALA A 54 -18.18 -13.09 0.37
CA ALA A 54 -19.53 -12.69 -0.01
C ALA A 54 -20.00 -11.43 0.73
N ASN A 55 -19.27 -11.00 1.77
CA ASN A 55 -19.56 -9.76 2.47
C ASN A 55 -19.09 -8.55 1.67
N VAL A 56 -19.98 -7.98 0.85
CA VAL A 56 -19.73 -6.73 0.10
C VAL A 56 -19.48 -5.53 1.04
N ALA A 57 -19.95 -5.59 2.29
CA ALA A 57 -19.71 -4.56 3.30
C ALA A 57 -18.35 -4.71 4.01
N ALA A 58 -17.60 -5.79 3.76
CA ALA A 58 -16.26 -5.94 4.32
C ALA A 58 -15.29 -4.97 3.62
N VAL A 59 -14.68 -4.08 4.41
CA VAL A 59 -13.70 -3.11 3.93
C VAL A 59 -12.47 -3.86 3.43
N ARG A 60 -12.29 -3.92 2.11
CA ARG A 60 -11.03 -4.35 1.49
C ARG A 60 -10.01 -3.22 1.59
N PRO A 61 -8.70 -3.50 1.73
CA PRO A 61 -7.69 -2.45 1.68
C PRO A 61 -7.78 -1.71 0.34
N VAL A 62 -7.67 -0.39 0.39
CA VAL A 62 -7.74 0.46 -0.81
C VAL A 62 -6.64 0.02 -1.77
N PRO A 63 -6.97 -0.37 -3.01
CA PRO A 63 -5.97 -0.80 -3.99
C PRO A 63 -5.10 0.41 -4.39
N GLY A 64 -3.97 0.55 -3.71
CA GLY A 64 -2.91 1.48 -4.08
C GLY A 64 -1.89 0.84 -5.01
N MET A 65 -1.14 1.67 -5.75
CA MET A 65 0.03 1.17 -6.48
C MET A 65 1.05 0.62 -5.48
N TYR A 66 1.47 -0.63 -5.68
CA TYR A 66 2.45 -1.28 -4.81
C TYR A 66 3.85 -0.73 -5.07
N TYR A 67 4.61 -0.54 -3.99
CA TYR A 67 6.03 -0.19 -4.08
C TYR A 67 6.83 -1.39 -4.61
N GLY A 68 7.09 -1.37 -5.91
CA GLY A 68 7.76 -2.45 -6.63
C GLY A 68 9.28 -2.33 -6.60
N ARG A 69 9.95 -3.23 -7.32
CA ARG A 69 11.36 -3.02 -7.67
C ARG A 69 11.47 -1.97 -8.76
N TRP A 70 10.62 -2.07 -9.79
CA TRP A 70 10.65 -1.24 -11.00
C TRP A 70 9.73 -0.03 -10.95
N ASN A 71 8.85 0.06 -9.95
CA ASN A 71 7.93 1.17 -9.78
C ASN A 71 8.09 1.75 -8.37
N ARG A 72 8.53 2.99 -8.29
CA ARG A 72 8.68 3.76 -7.05
C ARG A 72 7.37 4.51 -6.77
N ALA A 73 6.35 3.76 -6.36
CA ALA A 73 5.10 4.33 -5.89
C ALA A 73 5.29 4.89 -4.47
N LEU A 74 5.75 6.14 -4.38
CA LEU A 74 6.00 6.82 -3.11
C LEU A 74 4.67 7.17 -2.43
N ARG A 75 4.60 6.97 -1.12
CA ARG A 75 3.41 7.23 -0.30
C ARG A 75 3.67 8.42 0.60
N SER A 76 2.84 9.45 0.48
CA SER A 76 2.90 10.64 1.33
C SER A 76 2.72 10.29 2.81
N GLU A 77 1.79 9.39 3.12
CA GLU A 77 1.52 8.92 4.49
C GLU A 77 2.77 8.35 5.16
N VAL A 78 3.51 7.50 4.44
CA VAL A 78 4.75 6.89 4.96
C VAL A 78 5.85 7.94 5.13
N TYR A 79 5.91 8.92 4.23
CA TYR A 79 6.89 10.00 4.30
C TYR A 79 6.61 10.96 5.46
N ASP A 80 5.34 11.26 5.73
CA ASP A 80 4.92 12.07 6.87
C ASP A 80 5.30 11.42 8.20
N GLU A 81 5.12 10.10 8.33
CA GLU A 81 5.61 9.35 9.50
C GLU A 81 7.14 9.43 9.66
N LEU A 82 7.90 9.45 8.56
CA LEU A 82 9.36 9.64 8.62
C LEU A 82 9.74 11.05 9.07
N LEU A 83 8.99 12.08 8.67
CA LEU A 83 9.21 13.47 9.09
C LEU A 83 8.90 13.69 10.57
N LYS A 84 7.98 12.90 11.15
CA LYS A 84 7.65 12.94 12.59
C LYS A 84 8.75 12.33 13.47
N LEU A 85 9.60 11.46 12.92
CA LEU A 85 10.66 10.81 13.67
C LEU A 85 11.77 11.82 14.02
N PRO A 86 12.38 11.72 15.22
CA PRO A 86 13.49 12.58 15.64
C PRO A 86 14.82 12.15 14.98
N LEU A 87 14.85 12.14 13.65
CA LEU A 87 16.03 11.85 12.84
C LEU A 87 17.02 13.01 12.90
N ARG A 88 18.31 12.71 12.81
CA ARG A 88 19.35 13.75 12.90
C ARG A 88 19.39 14.61 11.63
N TYR A 89 19.35 13.95 10.48
CA TYR A 89 19.56 14.59 9.19
C TYR A 89 18.24 15.06 8.59
N LYS A 90 18.25 16.28 8.05
CA LYS A 90 17.08 16.86 7.39
C LYS A 90 16.74 16.08 6.12
N LEU A 91 15.45 15.89 5.90
CA LEU A 91 14.89 15.23 4.72
C LEU A 91 14.38 16.29 3.73
N HIS A 92 14.43 15.99 2.44
CA HIS A 92 13.85 16.82 1.37
C HIS A 92 12.33 16.89 1.47
N ASP A 93 11.72 17.91 0.86
CA ASP A 93 10.26 17.97 0.75
C ASP A 93 9.75 16.87 -0.19
N PHE A 94 8.60 16.27 0.15
CA PHE A 94 8.01 15.17 -0.63
C PHE A 94 7.81 15.53 -2.12
N SER A 95 7.45 16.78 -2.40
CA SER A 95 7.24 17.30 -3.76
C SER A 95 8.50 17.26 -4.64
N LYS A 96 9.70 17.32 -4.05
CA LYS A 96 10.97 17.24 -4.80
C LYS A 96 11.34 15.80 -5.15
N ILE A 97 10.89 14.85 -4.34
CA ILE A 97 11.20 13.43 -4.50
C ILE A 97 10.32 12.81 -5.58
N CYS A 98 9.05 13.22 -5.63
CA CYS A 98 8.13 12.84 -6.69
C CYS A 98 8.55 13.51 -8.02
N PRO A 99 8.57 12.78 -9.15
CA PRO A 99 8.74 13.41 -10.45
C PRO A 99 7.58 14.39 -10.68
N GLN A 100 7.87 15.53 -11.31
CA GLN A 100 6.86 16.56 -11.55
C GLN A 100 5.69 15.97 -12.37
N PRO A 101 4.45 16.07 -11.88
CA PRO A 101 3.29 15.72 -12.68
C PRO A 101 3.16 16.73 -13.82
N SER A 102 2.87 16.25 -15.02
CA SER A 102 2.61 17.09 -16.18
C SER A 102 1.38 17.97 -15.93
N SER A 103 1.58 19.21 -15.47
CA SER A 103 0.58 20.25 -15.65
C SER A 103 0.58 20.62 -17.14
N SER A 104 -0.32 19.98 -17.89
CA SER A 104 -0.99 20.53 -19.06
C SER A 104 -0.12 21.34 -20.04
N SER A 105 0.29 20.68 -21.12
CA SER A 105 0.32 21.30 -22.45
C SER A 105 -1.11 21.68 -22.88
N SER A 106 -1.71 22.63 -22.16
CA SER A 106 -2.99 23.27 -22.50
C SER A 106 -2.71 24.66 -23.04
N LEU A 107 -2.00 24.74 -24.17
CA LEU A 107 -2.16 25.80 -25.15
C LEU A 107 -1.67 25.25 -26.48
N SER A 108 -2.62 25.19 -27.40
CA SER A 108 -2.49 24.87 -28.81
C SER A 108 -1.28 25.53 -29.48
N SER A 109 -0.31 24.72 -29.89
CA SER A 109 0.56 25.01 -31.03
C SER A 109 0.79 23.71 -31.79
N PRO A 110 0.13 23.50 -32.95
CA PRO A 110 0.21 22.26 -33.71
C PRO A 110 1.44 22.31 -34.60
N GLN A 111 2.62 22.03 -34.04
CA GLN A 111 3.86 21.68 -34.76
C GLN A 111 5.00 21.66 -33.74
N GLN A 112 5.34 20.49 -33.20
CA GLN A 112 6.73 20.01 -33.06
C GLN A 112 6.68 18.52 -32.62
N PRO A 113 7.29 17.59 -33.38
CA PRO A 113 7.52 16.25 -32.89
C PRO A 113 8.59 16.32 -31.79
N TYR A 114 8.11 16.36 -30.54
CA TYR A 114 8.77 16.08 -29.27
C TYR A 114 10.23 15.60 -29.36
N ARG A 115 11.18 16.55 -29.46
CA ARG A 115 12.57 16.29 -29.08
C ARG A 115 12.57 16.08 -27.57
N LYS A 116 12.60 14.81 -27.15
CA LYS A 116 12.88 14.41 -25.77
C LYS A 116 14.35 14.76 -25.45
N VAL A 117 14.68 16.04 -25.21
CA VAL A 117 16.01 16.54 -24.77
C VAL A 117 16.51 15.79 -23.53
N GLY A 118 17.64 15.09 -23.54
CA GLY A 118 18.16 14.40 -22.36
C GLY A 118 18.46 15.34 -21.18
N VAL A 119 17.46 15.62 -20.35
CA VAL A 119 17.52 16.52 -19.19
C VAL A 119 17.32 15.68 -17.93
N ILE A 120 18.05 16.03 -16.87
CA ILE A 120 17.97 15.42 -15.54
C ILE A 120 16.59 15.71 -14.94
N GLY A 121 15.95 14.71 -14.30
CA GLY A 121 14.69 14.92 -13.57
C GLY A 121 13.44 15.00 -14.45
N ARG A 122 13.40 14.22 -15.54
CA ARG A 122 12.23 14.12 -16.41
C ARG A 122 11.04 13.40 -15.76
N GLU A 123 9.86 13.63 -16.34
CA GLU A 123 8.68 12.83 -16.03
C GLU A 123 8.97 11.33 -16.19
N SER A 124 8.54 10.56 -15.21
CA SER A 124 8.75 9.13 -15.17
C SER A 124 7.50 8.47 -14.61
N ALA A 125 6.82 7.70 -15.45
CA ALA A 125 5.64 6.93 -15.03
C ALA A 125 5.96 5.94 -13.91
N VAL A 126 7.22 5.49 -13.82
CA VAL A 126 7.71 4.57 -12.78
C VAL A 126 8.25 5.30 -11.53
N GLY A 127 8.24 6.63 -11.50
CA GLY A 127 8.73 7.39 -10.34
C GLY A 127 10.24 7.47 -10.23
N TYR A 128 11.01 7.28 -11.32
CA TYR A 128 12.47 7.37 -11.25
C TYR A 128 12.94 8.82 -11.29
N ASN A 129 13.71 9.20 -10.25
CA ASN A 129 14.45 10.45 -10.17
C ASN A 129 15.93 10.19 -9.80
N PRO A 130 16.87 10.97 -10.33
CA PRO A 130 18.27 10.95 -9.90
C PRO A 130 18.40 11.40 -8.43
N PRO A 131 19.52 11.10 -7.74
CA PRO A 131 19.76 11.59 -6.39
C PRO A 131 19.75 13.11 -6.34
N LEU A 132 19.15 13.67 -5.30
CA LEU A 132 18.98 15.13 -5.13
C LEU A 132 20.20 15.79 -4.46
N GLY A 133 21.06 15.00 -3.82
CA GLY A 133 22.10 15.50 -2.92
C GLY A 133 21.55 15.86 -1.53
N PRO A 134 22.41 16.30 -0.59
CA PRO A 134 21.99 16.60 0.78
C PRO A 134 20.89 17.66 0.84
N ALA A 135 19.93 17.49 1.76
CA ALA A 135 18.86 18.47 1.97
C ALA A 135 19.37 19.77 2.62
N ASP A 136 20.36 19.65 3.50
CA ASP A 136 21.07 20.78 4.08
C ASP A 136 22.53 20.77 3.57
N PRO A 137 22.96 21.79 2.80
CA PRO A 137 24.33 21.88 2.31
C PRO A 137 25.38 22.11 3.41
N LEU A 138 24.97 22.60 4.58
CA LEU A 138 25.89 22.90 5.69
C LEU A 138 26.18 21.67 6.57
N ASP A 139 25.32 20.66 6.52
CA ASP A 139 25.49 19.42 7.29
C ASP A 139 26.21 18.35 6.45
N THR A 140 27.06 17.56 7.11
CA THR A 140 27.82 16.49 6.45
C THR A 140 27.29 15.14 6.89
N ILE A 141 26.69 14.41 5.95
CA ILE A 141 26.22 13.05 6.22
C ILE A 141 27.45 12.12 6.26
N PRO A 142 27.68 11.38 7.37
CA PRO A 142 28.91 10.62 7.59
C PRO A 142 28.96 9.30 6.81
N PHE A 143 27.87 8.93 6.13
CA PHE A 143 27.77 7.77 5.27
C PHE A 143 27.26 8.17 3.88
N PHE A 144 27.64 7.39 2.89
CA PHE A 144 27.18 7.52 1.51
C PHE A 144 26.55 6.21 1.05
N VAL A 145 25.41 6.30 0.38
CA VAL A 145 24.65 5.13 -0.06
C VAL A 145 24.69 5.06 -1.58
N HIS A 146 25.36 4.04 -2.11
CA HIS A 146 25.44 3.85 -3.56
C HIS A 146 24.18 3.19 -4.11
N ARG A 147 23.73 3.66 -5.27
CA ARG A 147 22.72 2.97 -6.06
C ARG A 147 23.34 1.82 -6.85
N ASN A 148 22.52 0.83 -7.18
CA ASN A 148 22.91 -0.21 -8.13
C ASN A 148 23.02 0.36 -9.56
N SER A 149 23.59 -0.40 -10.50
CA SER A 149 23.73 -0.04 -11.93
C SER A 149 22.40 0.36 -12.58
N ASN A 150 21.29 -0.26 -12.18
CA ASN A 150 19.93 0.06 -12.64
C ASN A 150 19.28 1.22 -11.85
N GLY A 151 20.05 1.92 -11.01
CA GLY A 151 19.57 3.00 -10.16
C GLY A 151 18.74 2.56 -8.95
N PHE A 152 18.71 1.27 -8.58
CA PHE A 152 17.98 0.81 -7.40
C PHE A 152 18.68 1.17 -6.10
N LEU A 153 17.90 1.47 -5.07
CA LEU A 153 18.39 1.66 -3.72
C LEU A 153 18.74 0.31 -3.07
N PRO A 154 19.71 0.29 -2.15
CA PRO A 154 20.04 -0.90 -1.39
C PRO A 154 18.97 -1.22 -0.36
N GLY A 155 18.73 -2.51 -0.16
CA GLY A 155 17.64 -3.02 0.67
C GLY A 155 16.97 -4.22 0.01
N LYS A 156 17.50 -5.42 0.26
CA LYS A 156 16.95 -6.67 -0.25
C LYS A 156 16.34 -7.47 0.89
N VAL A 157 15.10 -7.89 0.73
CA VAL A 157 14.39 -8.73 1.70
C VAL A 157 14.67 -10.18 1.36
N TYR A 158 15.09 -10.95 2.37
CA TYR A 158 15.33 -12.38 2.29
C TYR A 158 14.50 -13.09 3.38
N SER A 159 14.19 -14.37 3.16
CA SER A 159 13.69 -15.22 4.24
C SER A 159 14.87 -15.76 5.04
N MET A 160 14.72 -15.86 6.37
CA MET A 160 15.70 -16.49 7.26
C MET A 160 15.98 -17.94 6.85
N ASN A 161 14.97 -18.66 6.36
CA ASN A 161 15.12 -20.01 5.83
C ASN A 161 14.20 -20.21 4.63
N ALA A 162 14.71 -19.90 3.45
CA ALA A 162 13.98 -20.03 2.20
C ALA A 162 13.66 -21.49 1.83
N ARG A 163 14.48 -22.45 2.28
CA ARG A 163 14.26 -23.89 2.00
C ARG A 163 12.96 -24.39 2.62
N ASN A 164 12.64 -23.91 3.82
CA ASN A 164 11.43 -24.29 4.54
C ASN A 164 10.26 -23.33 4.27
N LEU A 165 10.42 -22.35 3.36
CA LEU A 165 9.44 -21.29 3.11
C LEU A 165 9.01 -20.57 4.40
N MET A 166 9.97 -20.35 5.32
CA MET A 166 9.66 -19.77 6.63
C MET A 166 9.20 -18.31 6.46
N PRO A 167 8.05 -17.92 7.05
CA PRO A 167 7.49 -16.56 6.93
C PRO A 167 8.20 -15.53 7.82
N ALA A 168 9.47 -15.78 8.16
CA ALA A 168 10.32 -14.86 8.91
C ALA A 168 11.34 -14.24 7.95
N PHE A 169 11.25 -12.92 7.79
CA PHE A 169 12.04 -12.17 6.82
C PHE A 169 13.03 -11.24 7.51
N PHE A 170 14.12 -10.92 6.81
CA PHE A 170 15.08 -9.91 7.21
C PHE A 170 15.47 -9.06 6.01
N LEU A 171 15.78 -7.79 6.30
CA LEU A 171 16.26 -6.83 5.34
C LEU A 171 17.80 -6.78 5.39
N ARG A 172 18.45 -6.97 4.24
CA ARG A 172 19.89 -6.82 4.08
C ARG A 172 20.19 -5.59 3.26
N ILE A 173 20.89 -4.64 3.86
CA ILE A 173 21.30 -3.38 3.25
C ILE A 173 22.79 -3.50 2.91
N GLN A 174 23.11 -3.36 1.64
CA GLN A 174 24.47 -3.38 1.10
C GLN A 174 24.81 -1.98 0.55
N GLN A 175 26.02 -1.77 0.05
CA GLN A 175 26.38 -0.53 -0.66
C GLN A 175 26.31 0.76 0.19
N VAL A 176 26.42 0.62 1.51
CA VAL A 176 26.64 1.74 2.44
C VAL A 176 28.14 1.85 2.66
N GLU A 177 28.70 3.03 2.38
CA GLU A 177 30.11 3.37 2.55
C GLU A 177 30.23 4.53 3.55
N GLY A 178 31.37 4.66 4.21
CA GLY A 178 31.60 5.64 5.28
C GLY A 178 31.26 5.07 6.66
N ASP A 179 30.63 5.88 7.52
CA ASP A 179 30.31 5.48 8.89
C ASP A 179 29.02 4.63 8.96
N VAL A 180 29.22 3.32 8.93
CA VAL A 180 28.14 2.32 8.97
C VAL A 180 27.41 2.31 10.33
N PHE A 181 28.08 2.71 11.42
CA PHE A 181 27.47 2.76 12.74
C PHE A 181 26.54 3.96 12.90
N ARG A 182 26.88 5.11 12.30
CA ARG A 182 25.95 6.25 12.20
C ARG A 182 24.71 5.92 11.39
N PHE A 183 24.85 5.10 10.35
CA PHE A 183 23.70 4.59 9.62
C PHE A 183 22.83 3.69 10.51
N GLU A 184 23.43 2.80 11.29
CA GLU A 184 22.74 1.96 12.27
C GLU A 184 22.00 2.78 13.34
N GLU A 185 22.61 3.83 13.87
CA GLU A 185 21.98 4.72 14.86
C GLU A 185 20.68 5.34 14.33
N GLU A 186 20.65 5.76 13.06
CA GLU A 186 19.43 6.27 12.43
C GLU A 186 18.41 5.14 12.17
N LEU A 187 18.87 3.94 11.78
CA LEU A 187 17.98 2.79 11.66
C LEU A 187 17.36 2.36 12.99
N LEU A 188 18.06 2.51 14.11
CA LEU A 188 17.49 2.26 15.44
C LEU A 188 16.36 3.22 15.77
N LYS A 189 16.41 4.47 15.26
CA LYS A 189 15.31 5.44 15.40
C LYS A 189 14.11 5.06 14.52
N ILE A 190 14.37 4.58 13.30
CA ILE A 190 13.31 4.17 12.35
C ILE A 190 12.66 2.86 12.80
N PHE A 191 13.45 1.91 13.30
CA PHE A 191 13.03 0.56 13.67
C PHE A 191 13.42 0.23 15.12
N PRO A 192 12.87 0.94 16.13
CA PRO A 192 13.30 0.82 17.53
C PRO A 192 13.07 -0.58 18.13
N THR A 193 12.13 -1.34 17.59
CA THR A 193 11.76 -2.68 18.09
C THR A 193 12.47 -3.82 17.36
N LYS A 194 13.31 -3.53 16.36
CA LYS A 194 13.92 -4.54 15.49
C LYS A 194 15.36 -4.81 15.89
N LYS A 195 15.79 -6.05 15.65
CA LYS A 195 17.19 -6.46 15.89
C LYS A 195 18.02 -6.03 14.69
N ILE A 196 19.01 -5.19 14.93
CA ILE A 196 19.92 -4.66 13.93
C ILE A 196 21.31 -5.22 14.19
N PHE A 197 22.00 -5.62 13.13
CA PHE A 197 23.38 -6.08 13.20
C PHE A 197 24.17 -5.46 12.07
N VAL A 198 25.31 -4.87 12.40
CA VAL A 198 26.25 -4.31 11.43
C VAL A 198 27.39 -5.30 11.16
N ARG A 199 27.76 -5.42 9.89
CA ARG A 199 29.00 -6.06 9.43
C ARG A 199 29.70 -5.12 8.46
N SER A 200 30.98 -5.41 8.17
CA SER A 200 31.81 -4.63 7.26
C SER A 200 31.22 -4.38 5.85
N HIS A 201 30.36 -5.29 5.37
CA HIS A 201 29.84 -5.25 3.99
C HIS A 201 28.31 -5.10 3.90
N SER A 202 27.60 -5.24 5.03
CA SER A 202 26.14 -5.10 5.05
C SER A 202 25.57 -4.96 6.44
N ILE A 203 24.42 -4.30 6.51
CA ILE A 203 23.61 -4.15 7.72
C ILE A 203 22.39 -5.06 7.59
N TYR A 204 22.06 -5.76 8.67
CA TYR A 204 20.94 -6.69 8.74
C TYR A 204 19.89 -6.17 9.72
N VAL A 205 18.64 -6.06 9.27
CA VAL A 205 17.50 -5.71 10.11
C VAL A 205 16.52 -6.88 10.09
N TYR A 206 16.36 -7.55 11.22
CA TYR A 206 15.54 -8.76 11.33
C TYR A 206 14.06 -8.46 11.59
N ASN A 207 13.19 -9.38 11.18
CA ASN A 207 11.73 -9.31 11.33
C ASN A 207 11.12 -8.09 10.62
N VAL A 208 11.63 -7.82 9.42
CA VAL A 208 11.20 -6.73 8.55
C VAL A 208 10.92 -7.29 7.16
N GLY A 209 9.71 -7.01 6.66
CA GLY A 209 9.25 -7.41 5.33
C GLY A 209 9.43 -6.34 4.27
N MET A 210 8.57 -6.39 3.24
CA MET A 210 8.58 -5.43 2.13
C MET A 210 8.24 -4.00 2.57
N ASP A 211 7.46 -3.85 3.64
CA ASP A 211 7.08 -2.53 4.17
C ASP A 211 8.29 -1.78 4.73
N GLY A 212 9.16 -2.46 5.49
CA GLY A 212 10.37 -1.81 5.97
C GLY A 212 11.39 -1.52 4.86
N ARG A 213 11.40 -2.32 3.78
CA ARG A 213 12.15 -1.96 2.56
C ARG A 213 11.61 -0.66 1.96
N MET A 214 10.29 -0.51 1.88
CA MET A 214 9.65 0.71 1.40
C MET A 214 10.01 1.90 2.28
N ILE A 215 9.91 1.78 3.61
CA ILE A 215 10.27 2.84 4.58
C ILE A 215 11.73 3.24 4.41
N LEU A 216 12.65 2.26 4.36
CA LEU A 216 14.07 2.50 4.13
C LEU A 216 14.30 3.30 2.84
N HIS A 217 13.64 2.91 1.75
CA HIS A 217 13.81 3.59 0.48
C HIS A 217 13.24 5.02 0.49
N HIS A 218 12.14 5.27 1.21
CA HIS A 218 11.61 6.64 1.38
C HIS A 218 12.61 7.52 2.14
N TRP A 219 13.18 6.98 3.21
CA TRP A 219 14.20 7.69 3.99
C TRP A 219 15.45 8.00 3.17
N LEU A 220 15.99 7.03 2.44
CA LEU A 220 17.17 7.24 1.58
C LEU A 220 16.93 8.28 0.48
N LEU A 221 15.76 8.25 -0.17
CA LEU A 221 15.40 9.26 -1.17
C LEU A 221 15.23 10.64 -0.55
N GLY A 222 14.66 10.71 0.65
CA GLY A 222 14.51 11.96 1.40
C GLY A 222 15.86 12.53 1.85
N LEU A 223 16.85 11.69 2.17
CA LEU A 223 18.22 12.14 2.45
C LEU A 223 18.96 12.63 1.19
N GLY A 224 18.49 12.22 0.01
CA GLY A 224 19.03 12.64 -1.28
C GLY A 224 19.93 11.63 -1.98
N PHE A 225 19.93 10.36 -1.55
CA PHE A 225 20.69 9.25 -2.15
C PHE A 225 19.98 8.55 -3.33
#